data_AF-A0A2Z4PUS9-F1
#
_entry.id   AF-A0A2Z4PUS9-F1
#
_cell.length_a   1.000
_cell.length_b   1.000
_cell.length_c   1.000
_cell.angle_alpha   90.00
_cell.angle_beta   90.00
_cell.angle_gamma   90.00
#
_symmetry.space_group_name_H-M   'P 1'
#
loop_
_entity.id
_entity.type
_entity.pdbx_description
1 polymer ?
#
loop_
_entity_poly.entity_id
_entity_poly.type
_entity_poly.pdbx_seq_one_letter_code
_entity_poly.pdbx_strand_id
1 'polypeptide(L)' 'MMIVDLIDEVDFKEKLIALGAPVTQDQSLLEVQATVLSWLRAYPEQTPFVKDLCTEMQKDNTTVLPEVSSVMAVFS' A
#
# COMPACT_ATOMS: atom_id res chain seq x y z
N MET A 1 -13.64 -23.33 0.91
CA MET A 1 -13.02 -22.73 -0.28
C MET A 1 -12.18 -21.58 0.23
N MET A 2 -10.87 -21.74 0.41
CA MET A 2 -10.03 -20.60 0.82
C MET A 2 -9.77 -19.78 -0.44
N ILE A 3 -10.52 -18.70 -0.59
CA ILE A 3 -10.13 -17.60 -1.47
C ILE A 3 -8.97 -16.96 -0.74
N VAL A 4 -7.74 -17.27 -1.17
CA VAL A 4 -6.57 -16.57 -0.66
C VAL A 4 -6.63 -15.19 -1.30
N ASP A 5 -6.81 -14.15 -0.49
CA ASP A 5 -6.76 -12.77 -0.97
C ASP A 5 -5.33 -12.54 -1.50
N LEU A 6 -5.22 -12.34 -2.82
CA LEU A 6 -3.96 -11.96 -3.47
C LEU A 6 -3.94 -10.44 -3.50
N ILE A 7 -2.96 -9.83 -2.84
CA ILE A 7 -2.73 -8.39 -2.95
C ILE A 7 -1.74 -8.17 -4.08
N ASP A 8 -2.26 -7.65 -5.19
CA ASP A 8 -1.46 -7.17 -6.30
C ASP A 8 -1.26 -5.64 -6.24
N GLU A 9 -0.67 -5.08 -7.29
CA GLU A 9 -0.47 -3.65 -7.41
C GLU A 9 -1.79 -2.86 -7.38
N VAL A 10 -2.85 -3.39 -8.00
CA VAL A 10 -4.16 -2.72 -8.11
C VAL A 10 -4.81 -2.66 -6.74
N ASP A 11 -4.86 -3.78 -6.01
CA ASP A 11 -5.38 -3.86 -4.65
C ASP A 11 -4.67 -2.87 -3.72
N PHE A 12 -3.33 -2.82 -3.81
CA PHE A 12 -2.53 -1.90 -3.01
C PHE A 12 -2.89 -0.43 -3.28
N LYS A 13 -2.96 -0.06 -4.56
CA LYS A 13 -3.34 1.29 -5.00
C LYS A 13 -4.77 1.64 -4.57
N GLU A 14 -5.73 0.72 -4.71
CA GLU A 14 -7.11 0.96 -4.31
C GLU A 14 -7.21 1.27 -2.82
N LYS A 15 -6.49 0.53 -1.98
CA LYS A 15 -6.51 0.78 -0.53
C LYS A 15 -5.83 2.10 -0.16
N LEU A 16 -4.76 2.47 -0.84
CA LEU A 16 -4.13 3.78 -0.68
C LEU A 16 -5.08 4.93 -1.08
N ILE A 17 -5.79 4.78 -2.20
CA ILE A 17 -6.80 5.75 -2.65
C ILE A 17 -7.93 5.84 -1.61
N ALA A 18 -8.37 4.70 -1.06
CA ALA A 18 -9.39 4.67 -0.01
C ALA A 18 -8.95 5.35 1.30
N LEU A 19 -7.64 5.33 1.59
CA LEU A 19 -7.05 6.13 2.68
C LEU A 19 -6.94 7.63 2.36
N GLY A 20 -7.18 8.03 1.11
CA GLY A 20 -7.04 9.41 0.64
C GLY A 20 -5.64 9.77 0.16
N ALA A 21 -4.77 8.78 -0.09
CA ALA A 21 -3.48 9.03 -0.70
C ALA A 21 -3.66 9.55 -2.15
N PRO A 22 -2.87 10.55 -2.58
CA PRO A 22 -2.99 11.17 -3.91
C PRO A 22 -2.33 10.30 -4.99
N VAL A 23 -2.69 9.02 -5.06
CA VAL A 23 -2.16 8.05 -6.02
C VAL A 23 -3.21 7.69 -7.05
N THR A 24 -2.77 7.21 -8.22
CA THR A 24 -3.67 6.82 -9.32
C THR A 24 -3.35 5.43 -9.83
N GLN A 25 -4.34 4.77 -10.44
CA GLN A 25 -4.18 3.42 -10.97
C GLN A 25 -3.15 3.32 -12.11
N ASP A 26 -2.98 4.38 -12.90
CA ASP A 26 -1.99 4.47 -13.99
C ASP A 26 -0.52 4.61 -13.52
N GLN A 27 -0.27 4.96 -12.25
CA GLN A 27 1.09 5.15 -11.75
C GLN A 27 1.78 3.81 -11.53
N SER A 28 3.07 3.70 -11.80
CA SER A 28 3.84 2.49 -11.44
C SER A 28 4.02 2.39 -9.93
N LEU A 29 4.20 1.18 -9.37
CA LEU A 29 4.52 0.97 -7.93
C LEU A 29 5.60 1.93 -7.38
N LEU A 30 6.66 2.21 -8.15
CA LEU A 30 7.72 3.14 -7.76
C LEU A 30 7.23 4.59 -7.64
N GLU A 31 6.35 5.03 -8.55
CA GLU A 31 5.76 6.37 -8.53
C GLU A 31 4.77 6.49 -7.37
N VAL A 32 3.97 5.45 -7.14
CA VAL A 32 3.09 5.32 -5.97
C VAL A 32 3.91 5.46 -4.70
N GLN A 33 5.02 4.74 -4.59
CA GLN A 33 5.92 4.81 -3.44
C GLN A 33 6.43 6.23 -3.20
N ALA A 34 6.96 6.89 -4.23
CA ALA A 34 7.48 8.25 -4.13
C ALA A 34 6.37 9.26 -3.75
N THR A 35 5.19 9.09 -4.33
CA THR A 35 4.02 9.94 -4.08
C THR A 35 3.52 9.79 -2.65
N VAL A 36 3.36 8.56 -2.16
CA VAL A 36 2.96 8.27 -0.78
C VAL A 36 4.00 8.77 0.20
N LEU A 37 5.30 8.59 -0.05
CA LEU A 37 6.36 9.15 0.79
C LEU A 37 6.30 10.67 0.87
N SER A 38 6.10 11.34 -0.27
CA SER A 38 5.95 12.80 -0.30
C SER A 38 4.67 13.24 0.43
N TRP A 39 3.58 12.48 0.29
CA TRP A 39 2.32 12.73 0.96
C TRP A 39 2.45 12.56 2.48
N LEU A 40 3.09 11.49 2.96
CA LEU A 40 3.35 11.27 4.39
C LEU A 40 4.25 12.34 5.00
N ARG A 41 5.19 12.90 4.21
CA ARG A 41 5.99 14.05 4.67
C ARG A 41 5.14 15.32 4.85
N ALA A 42 4.16 15.53 3.97
CA ALA A 42 3.25 16.67 4.06
C ALA A 42 2.16 16.47 5.14
N TYR A 43 1.72 15.22 5.33
CA TYR A 43 0.66 14.81 6.26
C TYR A 43 1.15 13.67 7.15
N PRO A 44 2.03 13.97 8.13
CA PRO A 44 2.63 12.94 8.99
C PRO A 44 1.59 12.18 9.84
N GLU A 45 0.43 12.78 10.08
CA GLU A 45 -0.73 12.16 10.73
C GLU A 45 -1.27 10.93 9.98
N GLN A 46 -1.01 10.81 8.68
CA GLN A 46 -1.42 9.69 7.85
C GLN A 46 -0.49 8.47 7.95
N THR A 47 0.71 8.67 8.50
CA THR A 47 1.73 7.62 8.68
C THR A 47 1.20 6.38 9.43
N PRO A 48 0.56 6.50 10.61
CA PRO A 48 0.02 5.33 11.30
C PRO A 48 -1.01 4.57 10.45
N PHE A 49 -1.87 5.26 9.70
CA PHE A 49 -2.87 4.60 8.84
C PHE A 49 -2.24 3.80 7.71
N VAL A 50 -1.19 4.33 7.07
CA VAL A 50 -0.46 3.59 6.02
C VAL A 50 0.28 2.39 6.60
N LYS A 51 0.85 2.50 7.81
CA LYS A 51 1.50 1.38 8.50
C LYS A 51 0.50 0.29 8.91
N ASP A 52 -0.65 0.69 9.45
CA ASP A 52 -1.73 -0.24 9.79
C ASP A 52 -2.21 -0.95 8.53
N LEU A 53 -2.45 -0.23 7.42
CA LEU A 53 -2.81 -0.83 6.14
C LEU A 53 -1.77 -1.87 5.69
N CYS A 54 -0.48 -1.53 5.78
CA CYS A 54 0.59 -2.45 5.39
C CYS A 54 0.59 -3.72 6.27
N THR A 55 0.38 -3.55 7.57
CA THR A 55 0.30 -4.66 8.53
C THR A 55 -0.93 -5.54 8.27
N GLU A 56 -2.08 -4.93 7.95
CA GLU A 56 -3.30 -5.66 7.63
C GLU A 56 -3.16 -6.50 6.36
N MET A 57 -2.53 -5.93 5.32
CA MET A 57 -2.27 -6.62 4.06
C MET A 57 -1.25 -7.76 4.18
N GLN A 58 -0.37 -7.73 5.19
CA GLN A 58 0.61 -8.78 5.46
C GLN A 58 0.11 -9.84 6.44
N LYS A 59 -1.17 -9.82 6.85
CA LYS A 59 -1.76 -10.87 7.71
C LYS A 59 -1.73 -12.24 7.02
N ASP A 60 -1.51 -13.30 7.79
CA ASP A 60 -1.31 -14.71 7.39
C ASP A 60 -2.27 -15.30 6.33
N ASN A 61 -3.43 -14.71 6.10
CA ASN A 61 -4.41 -15.19 5.12
C ASN A 61 -4.32 -14.50 3.75
N THR A 62 -3.30 -13.66 3.56
CA THR A 62 -3.16 -12.81 2.37
C THR A 62 -1.83 -13.12 1.68
N THR A 63 -1.86 -13.38 0.38
CA THR A 63 -0.63 -13.49 -0.42
C THR A 63 -0.32 -12.14 -1.02
N VAL A 64 0.76 -11.49 -0.60
CA VAL A 64 1.20 -10.21 -1.18
C VAL A 64 2.24 -10.49 -2.26
N LEU A 65 2.08 -9.89 -3.44
CA LEU A 65 3.10 -9.99 -4.48
C LEU A 65 4.44 -9.38 -4.01
N PRO A 66 5.58 -9.95 -4.41
CA PRO A 66 6.89 -9.51 -3.93
C PRO A 66 7.20 -8.05 -4.27
N GLU A 67 6.71 -7.54 -5.41
CA GLU A 67 6.90 -6.15 -5.81
C GLU A 67 6.16 -5.18 -4.88
N VAL A 68 4.93 -5.54 -4.49
CA VAL A 68 4.13 -4.76 -3.53
C VAL A 68 4.76 -4.84 -2.13
N SER A 69 5.18 -6.04 -1.71
CA SER A 69 5.88 -6.24 -0.43
C SER A 69 7.15 -5.39 -0.33
N SER A 70 7.92 -5.28 -1.42
CA SER A 70 9.10 -4.42 -1.49
C SER A 70 8.76 -2.94 -1.28
N VAL A 71 7.63 -2.48 -1.80
CA VAL A 71 7.14 -1.10 -1.62
C VAL A 71 6.65 -0.89 -0.19
N MET A 72 5.91 -1.84 0.37
CA MET A 72 5.40 -1.79 1.75
C MET A 72 6.52 -1.72 2.79
N ALA A 73 7.63 -2.43 2.56
CA ALA A 73 8.82 -2.40 3.41
C ALA A 73 9.47 -1.01 3.53
N VAL A 74 9.14 -0.07 2.64
CA VAL A 74 9.63 1.31 2.70
C VAL A 74 8.84 2.14 3.70
N PHE A 75 7.60 1.73 4.01
CA PHE A 75 6.71 2.42 4.94
C PHE A 75 6.73 1.82 6.35
N SER A 76 7.26 0.60 6.52
CA SER A 76 7.36 -0.11 7.80
C SER A 76 8.34 0.51 8.77
#